data_AF-A0AAV6AGQ0-F1
#
_entry.id   AF-A0AAV6AGQ0-F1
#
_cell.length_a   1.000
_cell.length_b   1.000
_cell.length_c   1.000
_cell.angle_alpha   90.00
_cell.angle_beta   90.00
_cell.angle_gamma   90.00
#
_symmetry.space_group_name_H-M   'P 1'
#
loop_
_entity.id
_entity.type
_entity.pdbx_description
1 polymer ?
#
loop_
_entity_poly.entity_id
_entity_poly.type
_entity_poly.pdbx_seq_one_letter_code
_entity_poly.pdbx_strand_id
1 'polypeptide(L)' 'AALFLGRFVERAKTWMHADVFAWTPSAKPGKTEGGEAQAIRALQAVIEARYGGETG' A
#
# COMPACT_ATOMS: atom_id res chain seq x y z
N ALA A 1 3.39 -11.42 -10.45
CA ALA A 1 4.57 -11.57 -9.57
C ALA A 1 4.20 -12.06 -8.16
N ALA A 2 3.09 -11.60 -7.57
CA ALA A 2 2.68 -11.93 -6.19
C ALA A 2 2.91 -13.40 -5.76
N LEU A 3 2.31 -14.38 -6.46
CA LEU A 3 2.43 -15.81 -6.08
C LEU A 3 3.88 -16.35 -6.09
N PHE A 4 4.77 -15.75 -6.88
CA PHE A 4 6.19 -16.09 -6.86
C PHE A 4 6.87 -15.50 -5.62
N LEU A 5 6.63 -14.21 -5.35
CA LEU A 5 7.18 -13.51 -4.18
C LEU A 5 6.72 -14.13 -2.85
N GLY A 6 5.48 -14.60 -2.80
CA GLY A 6 4.92 -15.26 -1.63
C GLY A 6 5.66 -16.54 -1.21
N ARG A 7 6.39 -17.19 -2.13
CA ARG A 7 7.18 -18.39 -1.82
C ARG A 7 8.38 -18.10 -0.91
N PHE A 8 8.81 -16.84 -0.82
CA PHE A 8 9.96 -16.43 -0.02
C PHE A 8 9.56 -15.87 1.36
N VAL A 9 8.27 -15.86 1.68
CA VAL A 9 7.76 -15.32 2.95
C VAL A 9 7.49 -16.47 3.92
N GLU A 10 8.49 -16.80 4.75
CA GLU A 10 8.43 -18.00 5.61
C GLU A 10 8.02 -17.71 7.06
N ARG A 11 8.41 -16.55 7.61
CA ARG A 11 8.30 -16.23 9.05
C ARG A 11 7.34 -15.09 9.39
N ALA A 12 6.58 -14.59 8.43
CA ALA A 12 5.64 -13.49 8.66
C ALA A 12 4.26 -14.01 9.04
N LYS A 13 3.67 -13.50 10.13
CA LYS A 13 2.28 -13.80 10.54
C LYS A 13 1.25 -13.32 9.51
N THR A 14 1.57 -12.27 8.74
CA THR A 14 0.72 -11.72 7.69
C THR A 14 1.60 -11.09 6.61
N TRP A 15 1.21 -11.22 5.35
CA TRP A 15 1.92 -10.67 4.20
C TRP A 15 0.96 -9.96 3.25
N MET A 16 1.43 -8.88 2.64
CA MET A 16 0.70 -8.10 1.64
C MET A 16 1.66 -7.76 0.49
N HIS A 17 1.18 -7.87 -0.74
CA HIS A 17 1.85 -7.39 -1.92
C HIS A 17 0.97 -6.34 -2.59
N ALA A 18 1.51 -5.14 -2.78
CA ALA A 18 0.91 -4.11 -3.61
C ALA A 18 1.77 -3.93 -4.86
N ASP A 19 1.17 -4.18 -6.02
CA ASP A 19 1.73 -3.83 -7.31
C ASP A 19 1.17 -2.46 -7.68
N VAL A 20 2.03 -1.44 -7.71
CA VAL A 20 1.62 -0.04 -7.94
C VAL A 20 2.39 0.52 -9.13
N PHE A 21 1.68 1.29 -9.95
CA PHE A 21 2.30 2.00 -11.06
C PHE A 21 3.16 3.18 -10.58
N ALA A 22 2.85 3.72 -9.40
CA ALA A 22 3.54 4.84 -8.73
C ALA A 22 3.67 6.11 -9.58
N TRP A 23 2.80 6.28 -10.58
CA TRP A 23 2.83 7.41 -11.51
C TRP A 23 1.43 7.86 -11.90
N THR A 24 1.26 9.16 -12.09
CA THR A 24 0.09 9.81 -12.69
C THR A 24 0.46 10.18 -14.13
N PRO A 25 -0.11 9.50 -15.16
CA PRO A 25 0.31 9.68 -16.56
C PRO A 25 -0.15 11.00 -17.19
N SER A 26 -1.09 11.69 -16.56
CA SER A 26 -1.58 13.00 -17.00
C SER A 26 -2.14 13.74 -15.79
N ALA A 27 -1.90 15.05 -15.71
CA ALA A 27 -2.39 15.87 -14.60
C ALA A 27 -3.92 15.75 -14.42
N LYS A 28 -4.37 15.69 -13.17
CA LYS A 28 -5.77 15.67 -12.73
C LYS A 28 -5.93 16.65 -11.55
N PRO A 29 -7.14 17.13 -11.25
CA PRO A 29 -7.35 17.94 -10.04
C PRO A 29 -6.79 17.23 -8.79
N GLY A 30 -5.87 17.91 -8.10
CA GLY A 30 -5.18 17.37 -6.91
C GLY A 30 -4.08 16.35 -7.18
N LYS A 31 -3.72 16.06 -8.45
CA LYS A 31 -2.62 15.16 -8.83
C LYS A 31 -1.87 15.71 -10.03
N THR A 32 -0.64 16.17 -9.82
CA THR A 32 0.24 16.56 -10.93
C THR A 32 0.66 15.32 -11.72
N GLU A 33 0.97 15.50 -13.00
CA GLU A 33 1.67 14.47 -13.76
C GLU A 33 3.03 14.19 -13.11
N GLY A 34 3.41 12.92 -13.01
CA GLY A 34 4.63 12.54 -12.28
C GLY A 34 4.42 11.42 -11.28
N GLY A 35 5.34 11.31 -10.32
CA GLY A 35 5.29 10.31 -9.26
C GLY A 35 4.04 10.45 -8.38
N GLU A 36 3.40 9.33 -8.05
CA GLU A 36 2.17 9.29 -7.25
C GLU A 36 2.29 8.31 -6.09
N ALA A 37 1.88 8.77 -4.91
CA ALA A 37 1.82 8.02 -3.66
C ALA A 37 0.63 7.05 -3.62
N GLN A 38 0.65 6.01 -4.46
CA GLN A 38 -0.37 4.97 -4.48
C GLN A 38 -0.30 4.09 -3.21
N ALA A 39 -1.43 3.55 -2.77
CA ALA A 39 -1.61 2.66 -1.60
C ALA A 39 -1.30 3.24 -0.20
N ILE A 40 -0.66 4.41 -0.06
CA ILE A 40 -0.26 4.95 1.26
C ILE A 40 -1.43 5.10 2.24
N ARG A 41 -2.57 5.67 1.79
CA ARG A 41 -3.76 5.82 2.66
C ARG A 41 -4.42 4.49 3.03
N ALA A 42 -4.42 3.53 2.10
CA ALA A 42 -4.94 2.19 2.38
C ALA A 42 -4.07 1.46 3.41
N LEU A 43 -2.74 1.58 3.29
CA LEU A 43 -1.79 1.04 4.28
C LEU A 43 -1.98 1.68 5.66
N GLN A 44 -2.12 3.01 5.71
CA GLN A 44 -2.41 3.74 6.95
C GLN A 44 -3.67 3.18 7.63
N ALA A 45 -4.78 3.08 6.90
CA ALA A 45 -6.03 2.55 7.44
C ALA A 45 -5.90 1.11 7.97
N VAL A 46 -5.14 0.25 7.29
CA VAL A 46 -4.88 -1.13 7.74
C VAL A 46 -4.06 -1.14 9.03
N ILE A 47 -3.06 -0.27 9.15
CA ILE A 47 -2.23 -0.16 10.35
C ILE A 47 -3.05 0.37 11.53
N GLU A 48 -3.82 1.43 11.31
CA GLU A 48 -4.72 2.02 12.33
C GLU A 48 -5.76 1.00 12.80
N ALA A 49 -6.42 0.27 11.90
CA ALA A 49 -7.40 -0.74 12.27
C ALA A 49 -6.80 -1.90 13.08
N ARG A 50 -5.52 -2.22 12.87
CA ARG A 50 -4.85 -3.34 13.55
C ARG A 50 -4.17 -2.95 14.86
N TYR A 51 -3.70 -1.71 14.96
CA TYR A 51 -2.77 -1.28 16.01
C TYR A 51 -3.07 0.11 16.59
N GLY A 52 -4.06 0.82 16.07
CA GLY A 52 -4.37 2.20 16.45
C GLY A 52 -4.76 2.38 17.91
N GLY A 53 -5.13 1.30 18.61
CA GLY A 53 -5.61 1.35 19.99
C GLY A 53 -6.95 2.09 20.09
N GLU A 54 -7.77 1.74 21.07
CA GLU A 54 -8.89 2.60 21.46
C GLU A 54 -8.30 3.88 22.06
N THR A 55 -8.22 4.96 21.27
CA THR A 55 -8.39 6.29 21.86
C THR A 55 -9.89 6.49 22.07
N GLY A 56 -10.38 5.90 23.16
CA GLY A 56 -11.72 6.03 23.70
C GLY A 56 -11.65 5.91 25.21
#